data_AF-A0A975TJE6-F1
#
_entry.id   AF-A0A975TJE6-F1
#
_cell.length_a   1.000
_cell.length_b   1.000
_cell.length_c   1.000
_cell.angle_alpha   90.00
_cell.angle_beta   90.00
_cell.angle_gamma   90.00
#
_symmetry.space_group_name_H-M   'P 1'
#
loop_
_entity.id
_entity.type
_entity.pdbx_description
1 polymer ?
#
loop_
_entity_poly.entity_id
_entity_poly.type
_entity_poly.pdbx_seq_one_letter_code
_entity_poly.pdbx_strand_id
1 'polypeptide(L)' 'MHVALLRTPAVQDHVALAEIELCGELMIAASAADGERLSPDRIDEVLNVTAERAPRPAALLPSCQV' A
#
# COMPACT_ATOMS: atom_id res chain seq x y z
N MET A 1 -6.84 15.35 -7.33
CA MET A 1 -6.86 13.87 -7.31
C MET A 1 -8.30 13.40 -7.41
N HIS A 2 -8.72 12.96 -8.59
CA HIS A 2 -10.04 12.38 -8.81
C HIS A 2 -9.93 10.86 -8.70
N VAL A 3 -10.40 10.28 -7.60
CA VAL A 3 -10.66 8.84 -7.51
C VAL A 3 -12.05 8.63 -8.10
N ALA A 4 -12.10 8.20 -9.36
CA ALA A 4 -13.36 7.78 -9.97
C ALA A 4 -13.81 6.49 -9.30
N LEU A 5 -14.78 6.61 -8.39
CA LEU A 5 -15.44 5.46 -7.78
C LEU A 5 -16.30 4.80 -8.87
N LEU A 6 -15.74 3.84 -9.61
CA LEU A 6 -16.49 2.96 -10.51
C LEU A 6 -17.44 2.09 -9.65
N ARG A 7 -18.59 2.63 -9.29
CA ARG A 7 -19.70 1.87 -8.71
C ARG A 7 -20.42 1.11 -9.81
N THR A 8 -20.03 -0.14 -10.04
CA THR A 8 -20.88 -1.11 -10.73
C THR A 8 -21.96 -1.64 -9.77
N PRO A 9 -23.25 -1.64 -10.15
CA PRO A 9 -24.33 -2.01 -9.23
C PRO A 9 -24.66 -3.51 -9.26
N ALA A 10 -25.16 -3.95 -8.10
CA ALA A 10 -25.90 -5.19 -7.80
C ALA A 10 -25.10 -6.46 -7.47
N VAL A 11 -25.20 -6.85 -6.19
CA VAL A 11 -24.94 -8.18 -5.63
C VAL A 11 -23.53 -8.69 -5.91
N GLN A 12 -22.58 -8.13 -5.16
CA GLN A 12 -21.22 -8.60 -5.08
C GLN A 12 -21.21 -10.12 -4.86
N ASP A 13 -20.44 -10.84 -5.66
CA ASP A 13 -20.17 -12.26 -5.47
C ASP A 13 -19.83 -12.50 -3.99
N HIS A 14 -20.64 -13.30 -3.29
CA HIS A 14 -20.48 -13.52 -1.85
C HIS A 14 -19.09 -14.05 -1.50
N VAL A 15 -18.45 -14.76 -2.46
CA VAL A 15 -17.07 -15.22 -2.34
C VAL A 15 -16.10 -14.04 -2.37
N ALA A 16 -16.25 -13.13 -3.32
CA ALA A 16 -15.41 -11.94 -3.43
C ALA A 16 -15.57 -11.00 -2.21
N LEU A 17 -16.79 -10.83 -1.69
CA LEU A 17 -16.99 -10.08 -0.45
C LEU A 17 -16.34 -10.76 0.76
N ALA A 18 -16.48 -12.07 0.88
CA ALA A 18 -15.83 -12.83 1.95
C ALA A 18 -14.31 -12.72 1.85
N GLU A 19 -13.76 -12.72 0.64
CA GLU A 19 -12.33 -12.54 0.41
C GLU A 19 -11.86 -11.13 0.77
N ILE A 20 -12.61 -10.08 0.43
CA ILE A 20 -12.29 -8.70 0.81
C ILE A 20 -12.29 -8.53 2.33
N GLU A 21 -13.31 -9.07 3.01
CA GLU A 21 -13.41 -9.03 4.48
C GLU A 21 -12.23 -9.76 5.12
N LEU A 22 -11.93 -10.98 4.66
CA LEU A 22 -10.79 -11.77 5.14
C LEU A 22 -9.46 -11.06 4.90
N CYS A 23 -9.26 -10.47 3.71
CA CYS A 23 -8.05 -9.72 3.40
C CYS A 23 -7.88 -8.51 4.31
N GLY A 24 -8.96 -7.81 4.63
CA GLY A 24 -8.96 -6.66 5.55
C GLY A 24 -8.48 -7.06 6.95
N GLU A 25 -9.06 -8.12 7.51
CA GLU A 25 -8.68 -8.66 8.82
C GLU A 25 -7.21 -9.08 8.86
N LEU A 26 -6.72 -9.75 7.81
CA LEU A 26 -5.32 -10.18 7.72
C LEU A 26 -4.33 -9.01 7.62
N MET A 27 -4.69 -7.91 6.94
CA MET A 27 -3.84 -6.71 6.88
C MET A 27 -3.69 -6.05 8.26
N ILE A 28 -4.77 -5.98 9.02
CA ILE A 28 -4.76 -5.43 10.39
C ILE A 28 -3.94 -6.34 11.30
N ALA A 29 -4.21 -7.65 11.29
CA ALA A 29 -3.48 -8.63 12.07
C ALA A 29 -1.98 -8.60 11.75
N ALA A 30 -1.60 -8.53 10.47
CA ALA A 30 -0.20 -8.43 10.04
C ALA A 30 0.45 -7.10 10.47
N SER A 31 -0.28 -5.99 10.42
CA SER A 31 0.23 -4.67 10.83
C SER A 31 0.38 -4.54 12.35
N ALA A 32 -0.42 -5.28 13.12
CA ALA A 32 -0.38 -5.34 14.58
C ALA A 32 0.52 -6.45 15.11
N ALA A 33 0.95 -7.39 14.27
CA ALA A 33 1.87 -8.45 14.66
C ALA A 33 3.25 -7.86 15.01
N ASP A 34 3.87 -8.41 16.05
CA ASP A 34 5.23 -8.08 16.46
C ASP A 34 6.22 -8.64 15.42
N GLY A 35 6.40 -7.92 14.32
CA GLY A 35 7.33 -8.22 13.25
C GLY A 35 8.20 -7.02 12.91
N GLU A 36 9.43 -7.27 12.50
CA GLU A 36 10.30 -6.21 11.99
C GLU A 36 9.74 -5.67 10.68
N ARG A 37 9.75 -4.34 10.51
CA ARG A 37 9.42 -3.73 9.23
C ARG A 37 10.41 -4.24 8.18
N LEU A 38 9.90 -4.56 6.98
CA LEU A 38 10.75 -4.87 5.84
C LEU A 38 11.76 -3.74 5.59
N SER A 39 12.97 -4.10 5.16
CA SER A 39 13.95 -3.10 4.75
C SER A 39 13.44 -2.33 3.52
N PRO A 40 13.83 -1.05 3.36
CA PRO A 40 13.44 -0.26 2.19
C PRO A 40 13.78 -0.95 0.85
N ASP A 41 14.95 -1.58 0.75
CA ASP A 41 15.37 -2.30 -0.46
C ASP A 41 14.41 -3.48 -0.77
N ARG A 42 13.98 -4.22 0.26
CA ARG A 42 13.04 -5.32 0.11
C ARG A 42 11.63 -4.83 -0.23
N ILE A 43 11.24 -3.67 0.28
CA ILE A 43 9.98 -3.01 -0.09
C ILE A 43 10.02 -2.61 -1.56
N ASP A 44 11.10 -1.97 -2.02
CA ASP A 44 11.25 -1.56 -3.42
C ASP A 44 11.29 -2.76 -4.37
N GLU A 45 11.89 -3.89 -3.96
CA GLU A 45 11.86 -5.16 -4.70
C GLU A 45 10.43 -5.71 -4.82
N VAL A 46 9.69 -5.80 -3.70
CA VAL A 46 8.31 -6.32 -3.69
C VAL A 46 7.37 -5.42 -4.50
N LEU A 47 7.56 -4.11 -4.42
CA LEU A 47 6.74 -3.13 -5.16
C LEU A 47 7.24 -2.92 -6.60
N ASN A 48 8.35 -3.56 -7.00
CA ASN A 48 9.00 -3.39 -8.31
C ASN A 48 9.27 -1.91 -8.66
N VAL A 49 9.61 -1.09 -7.67
CA VAL A 49 9.77 0.38 -7.81
C VAL A 49 11.12 0.75 -8.43
N THR A 50 12.10 -0.17 -8.41
CA THR A 50 13.46 0.07 -8.93
C THR A 50 13.50 0.35 -10.42
N ALA A 51 12.53 -0.14 -11.20
CA ALA A 51 12.38 0.17 -12.62
C ALA A 51 11.82 1.59 -12.87
N GLU A 52 10.99 2.11 -11.96
CA GLU A 52 10.26 3.38 -12.09
C GLU A 52 10.99 4.56 -11.43
N ARG A 53 11.97 4.29 -10.55
CA ARG A 53 12.72 5.32 -9.82
C ARG A 53 13.86 5.88 -10.67
N ALA A 54 13.55 6.78 -11.60
CA ALA A 54 14.52 7.78 -12.01
C ALA A 54 15.07 8.49 -10.75
N PRO A 55 16.37 8.86 -10.68
CA PRO A 55 16.91 9.51 -9.51
C PRO A 55 16.11 10.79 -9.26
N ARG A 56 15.33 10.82 -8.17
CA ARG A 56 14.76 12.09 -7.71
C ARG A 56 15.98 12.98 -7.43
N PRO A 57 16.17 14.12 -8.13
CA PRO A 57 17.19 15.05 -7.72
C PRO A 57 16.93 15.33 -6.25
N ALA A 58 17.96 15.19 -5.42
CA ALA A 58 17.87 15.38 -3.98
C ALA A 58 17.35 16.79 -3.72
N ALA A 59 16.03 16.92 -3.65
CA ALA A 59 15.39 18.16 -3.31
C ALA A 59 15.82 18.42 -1.88
N LEU A 60 16.59 19.49 -1.69
CA LEU A 60 16.85 20.11 -0.42
C LEU A 60 15.49 20.26 0.29
N LEU A 61 15.20 19.37 1.23
CA LEU A 61 14.15 19.63 2.19
C LEU A 61 14.78 20.58 3.21
N PRO A 62 14.40 21.86 3.29
CA PRO A 62 14.80 22.65 4.44
C PRO A 62 14.20 21.97 5.67
N SER A 63 15.06 21.67 6.63
CA SER A 63 14.70 21.17 7.94
C SER A 63 13.68 22.12 8.57
N CYS A 64 12.39 21.79 8.53
CA CYS A 64 11.45 22.37 9.47
C CYS A 64 11.74 21.73 10.83
N GLN A 65 12.62 22.38 11.58
CA GLN A 65 12.82 22.09 12.99
C GLN A 65 11.66 22.69 13.80
N VAL A 66 11.11 21.84 14.67
CA VAL A 66 10.18 22.07 15.79
C VAL A 66 8.77 22.53 15.44
#